data_AF-A0A3D4AXS1-F1
#
_entry.id   AF-A0A3D4AXS1-F1
#
_cell.length_a   1.000
_cell.length_b   1.000
_cell.length_c   1.000
_cell.angle_alpha   90.00
_cell.angle_beta   90.00
_cell.angle_gamma   90.00
#
_symmetry.space_group_name_H-M   'P 1'
#
loop_
_entity.id
_entity.type
_entity.pdbx_description
1 polymer ?
#
loop_
_entity_poly.entity_id
_entity_poly.type
_entity_poly.pdbx_seq_one_letter_code
_entity_poly.pdbx_strand_id
1 'polypeptide(L)'
;DIHCGGEDHIMVHHPNEIAQTEACHGTRLANYWMHGYFLQLDDTKMAKSVGEFLRLQTMINRGYDPLVYRLFCLSANYRSKLNFNWESIDGTSRQLNRLRLAVYSWGDPGSETDASYITRFTEQVNDDLNLPRALAVTWDLVKSNLP
;
A
#
# COMPACT_ATOMS: atom_id res chain seq x y z
N ASP A 1 6.38 9.25 -18.92
CA ASP A 1 6.14 7.79 -19.09
C ASP A 1 4.89 7.27 -18.38
N ILE A 2 4.70 7.57 -17.09
CA ILE A 2 3.61 7.00 -16.28
C ILE A 2 2.60 8.09 -15.88
N HIS A 3 1.31 7.78 -15.95
CA HIS A 3 0.22 8.59 -15.39
C HIS A 3 -0.60 7.75 -14.39
N CYS A 4 -0.96 8.32 -13.23
CA CYS A 4 -1.59 7.59 -12.13
C CYS A 4 -2.97 8.14 -11.77
N GLY A 5 -3.87 7.28 -11.25
CA GLY A 5 -5.16 7.72 -10.71
C GLY A 5 -5.86 6.65 -9.88
N GLY A 6 -7.07 6.94 -9.39
CA GLY A 6 -7.97 5.93 -8.83
C GLY A 6 -8.70 5.15 -9.91
N GLU A 7 -9.24 3.97 -9.60
CA GLU A 7 -10.01 3.16 -10.56
C GLU A 7 -11.24 3.91 -11.13
N ASP A 8 -11.80 4.89 -10.42
CA ASP A 8 -12.86 5.78 -10.92
C ASP A 8 -12.44 6.65 -12.10
N HIS A 9 -11.15 6.99 -12.21
CA HIS A 9 -10.68 7.84 -13.29
C HIS A 9 -10.67 7.12 -14.65
N ILE A 10 -10.74 5.77 -14.66
CA ILE A 10 -10.63 4.94 -15.87
C ILE A 10 -11.75 5.24 -16.88
N MET A 11 -12.98 5.48 -16.40
CA MET A 11 -14.15 5.52 -17.28
C MET A 11 -14.39 6.88 -17.95
N VAL A 12 -13.95 7.98 -17.34
CA VAL A 12 -14.28 9.34 -17.81
C VAL A 12 -13.07 10.25 -17.78
N HIS A 13 -12.45 10.42 -16.60
CA HIS A 13 -11.42 11.43 -16.40
C HIS A 13 -10.19 11.21 -17.28
N HIS A 14 -9.55 10.04 -17.20
CA HIS A 14 -8.35 9.75 -17.98
C HIS A 14 -8.61 9.60 -19.49
N PRO A 15 -9.72 8.97 -19.96
CA PRO A 15 -10.08 9.03 -21.38
C PRO A 15 -10.24 10.45 -21.92
N ASN A 16 -10.80 11.37 -21.11
CA ASN A 16 -10.89 12.78 -21.51
C ASN A 16 -9.52 13.44 -21.60
N GLU A 17 -8.60 13.17 -20.67
CA GLU A 17 -7.23 13.67 -20.74
C GLU A 17 -6.48 13.16 -21.97
N ILE A 18 -6.66 11.88 -22.32
CA ILE A 18 -6.11 11.27 -23.54
C ILE A 18 -6.64 12.01 -24.76
N ALA A 19 -7.98 12.12 -24.89
CA ALA A 19 -8.61 12.78 -26.02
C ALA A 19 -8.19 14.25 -26.17
N GLN A 20 -8.10 14.99 -25.06
CA GLN A 20 -7.65 16.38 -25.05
C GLN A 20 -6.20 16.51 -25.50
N THR A 21 -5.31 15.66 -24.99
CA THR A 21 -3.88 15.70 -25.33
C THR A 21 -3.65 15.32 -26.79
N GLU A 22 -4.29 14.25 -27.25
CA GLU A 22 -4.17 13.80 -28.64
C GLU A 22 -4.74 14.83 -29.62
N ALA A 23 -5.88 15.46 -29.29
CA ALA A 23 -6.48 16.48 -30.14
C ALA A 23 -5.66 17.78 -30.20
N CYS A 24 -5.10 18.23 -29.07
CA CYS A 24 -4.38 19.51 -29.01
C CYS A 24 -2.92 19.38 -29.50
N HIS A 25 -2.27 18.25 -29.22
CA HIS A 25 -0.84 18.10 -29.41
C HIS A 25 -0.44 16.98 -30.38
N GLY A 26 -1.37 16.14 -30.83
CA GLY A 26 -1.08 15.04 -31.76
C GLY A 26 -0.14 13.98 -31.20
N THR A 27 -0.05 13.86 -29.88
CA THR A 27 0.83 12.91 -29.18
C THR A 27 0.14 12.33 -27.95
N ARG A 28 0.69 11.24 -27.42
CA ARG A 28 0.22 10.59 -26.18
C ARG A 28 0.67 11.36 -24.94
N LEU A 29 -0.20 11.45 -23.93
CA LEU A 29 0.14 12.04 -22.63
C LEU A 29 1.11 11.15 -21.81
N ALA A 30 0.90 9.83 -21.86
CA ALA A 30 1.70 8.85 -21.13
C ALA A 30 1.80 7.50 -21.86
N ASN A 31 2.82 6.72 -21.51
CA ASN A 31 3.07 5.38 -22.05
C ASN A 31 2.36 4.29 -21.22
N TYR A 32 2.28 4.49 -19.90
CA TYR A 32 1.68 3.56 -18.95
C TYR A 32 0.70 4.32 -18.06
N TRP A 33 -0.45 3.70 -17.81
CA TRP A 33 -1.48 4.22 -16.92
C TRP A 33 -1.65 3.26 -15.73
N MET A 34 -1.49 3.76 -14.51
CA MET A 34 -1.55 2.96 -13.29
C MET A 34 -2.71 3.42 -12.41
N HIS A 35 -3.58 2.48 -12.03
CA HIS A 35 -4.79 2.80 -11.27
C HIS A 35 -4.84 2.05 -9.96
N GLY A 36 -4.95 2.80 -8.85
CA GLY A 36 -5.18 2.26 -7.52
C GLY A 36 -6.65 1.90 -7.31
N TYR A 37 -6.91 0.69 -6.82
CA TYR A 37 -8.26 0.20 -6.57
C TYR A 37 -8.77 0.66 -5.20
N PHE A 38 -10.09 0.68 -5.04
CA PHE A 38 -10.70 1.30 -3.88
C PHE A 38 -10.44 0.59 -2.57
N LEU A 39 -10.35 1.42 -1.53
CA LEU A 39 -10.60 1.00 -0.17
C LEU A 39 -12.11 0.82 0.04
N GLN A 40 -12.53 -0.38 0.42
CA GLN A 40 -13.91 -0.69 0.74
C GLN A 40 -14.10 -0.69 2.26
N LEU A 41 -15.20 -0.11 2.74
CA LEU A 41 -15.62 -0.21 4.13
C LEU A 41 -16.71 -1.27 4.20
N ASP A 42 -16.67 -2.17 5.19
CA ASP A 42 -17.73 -3.18 5.36
C ASP A 42 -19.14 -2.56 5.37
N ASP A 43 -20.12 -3.27 4.82
CA ASP A 43 -21.52 -2.87 4.60
C ASP A 43 -22.30 -2.48 5.86
N THR A 44 -21.69 -2.51 7.04
CA THR A 44 -22.17 -1.74 8.18
C THR A 44 -22.16 -0.26 7.81
N LYS A 45 -23.29 0.18 7.24
CA LYS A 45 -23.79 1.55 7.15
C LYS A 45 -23.03 2.42 8.16
N MET A 46 -21.95 3.05 7.72
CA MET A 46 -21.50 4.30 8.33
C MET A 46 -22.64 5.24 7.99
N ALA A 47 -23.64 5.23 8.86
CA ALA A 47 -24.91 5.85 8.63
C ALA A 47 -24.59 7.29 8.26
N LYS A 48 -25.09 7.74 7.11
CA LYS A 48 -24.97 9.13 6.63
C LYS A 48 -25.38 10.17 7.70
N SER A 49 -26.00 9.73 8.80
CA SER A 49 -26.38 10.52 9.98
C SER A 49 -25.37 10.51 11.14
N VAL A 50 -24.30 9.71 11.12
CA VAL A 50 -23.28 9.62 12.19
C VAL A 50 -21.91 10.01 11.63
N GLY A 51 -21.83 11.23 11.11
CA GLY A 51 -20.71 12.19 11.11
C GLY A 51 -19.24 11.82 10.85
N GLU A 52 -18.80 10.58 10.96
CA GLU A 52 -17.39 10.22 10.84
C GLU A 52 -17.15 9.46 9.55
N PHE A 53 -16.80 10.19 8.50
CA PHE A 53 -16.05 9.63 7.38
C PHE A 53 -14.72 9.06 7.92
N LEU A 54 -14.29 7.88 7.45
CA LEU A 54 -13.01 7.32 7.87
C LEU A 54 -11.89 8.26 7.42
N ARG A 55 -11.30 8.97 8.37
CA ARG A 55 -10.12 9.81 8.18
C ARG A 55 -8.94 9.17 8.89
N LEU A 56 -7.73 9.48 8.44
CA LEU A 56 -6.53 9.13 9.19
C LEU A 56 -6.59 9.68 10.63
N GLN A 57 -7.15 10.88 10.82
CA GLN A 57 -7.36 11.45 12.16
C GLN A 57 -8.28 10.60 13.04
N THR A 58 -9.30 9.95 12.48
CA THR A 58 -10.16 9.03 13.23
C THR A 58 -9.36 7.86 13.79
N MET A 59 -8.40 7.33 13.01
CA MET A 59 -7.50 6.28 13.48
C MET A 59 -6.56 6.78 14.59
N ILE A 60 -5.98 7.98 14.42
CA ILE A 60 -5.11 8.60 15.43
C ILE A 60 -5.87 8.83 16.74
N ASN A 61 -7.08 9.37 16.67
CA ASN A 61 -7.93 9.62 17.85
C ASN A 61 -8.31 8.33 18.59
N ARG A 62 -8.35 7.20 17.89
CA ARG A 62 -8.56 5.86 18.48
C ARG A 62 -7.28 5.24 19.05
N GLY A 63 -6.15 5.93 18.97
CA GLY A 63 -4.87 5.48 19.52
C GLY A 63 -4.02 4.66 18.56
N TYR A 64 -4.36 4.59 17.27
CA TYR A 64 -3.52 3.92 16.28
C TYR A 64 -2.40 4.83 15.79
N ASP A 65 -1.21 4.26 15.66
CA ASP A 65 -0.10 4.88 14.93
C ASP A 65 -0.46 4.99 13.42
N PRO A 66 -0.30 6.17 12.78
CA PRO A 66 -0.57 6.34 11.34
C PRO A 66 0.15 5.34 10.44
N LEU A 67 1.32 4.83 10.85
CA LEU A 67 2.06 3.82 10.09
C LEU A 67 1.36 2.47 10.04
N VAL A 68 0.40 2.20 10.94
CA VAL A 68 -0.48 1.03 10.83
C VAL A 68 -1.30 1.09 9.55
N TYR A 69 -1.86 2.25 9.20
CA TYR A 69 -2.60 2.41 7.95
C TYR A 69 -1.69 2.21 6.73
N ARG A 70 -0.46 2.73 6.79
CA ARG A 70 0.53 2.51 5.72
C ARG A 70 0.83 1.02 5.53
N LEU A 71 1.14 0.29 6.59
CA LEU A 71 1.42 -1.14 6.51
C LEU A 71 0.19 -1.93 6.03
N PHE A 72 -1.01 -1.51 6.45
CA PHE A 72 -2.27 -2.09 6.00
C PHE A 72 -2.45 -1.93 4.49
N CYS A 73 -2.21 -0.74 3.91
CA CYS A 73 -2.25 -0.55 2.47
C CYS A 73 -1.23 -1.41 1.71
N LEU A 74 -0.03 -1.62 2.28
CA LEU A 74 1.01 -2.46 1.67
C LEU A 74 0.67 -3.96 1.68
N SER A 75 -0.30 -4.38 2.49
CA SER A 75 -0.73 -5.78 2.61
C SER A 75 -1.58 -6.26 1.41
N ALA A 76 -2.01 -5.36 0.53
CA ALA A 76 -2.69 -5.68 -0.72
C ALA A 76 -1.94 -5.08 -1.92
N ASN A 77 -2.10 -5.71 -3.09
CA ASN A 77 -1.60 -5.14 -4.34
C ASN A 77 -2.46 -3.89 -4.68
N TYR A 78 -1.84 -2.84 -5.21
CA TYR A 78 -2.53 -1.58 -5.50
C TYR A 78 -3.69 -1.74 -6.51
N ARG A 79 -3.68 -2.80 -7.32
CA ARG A 79 -4.74 -3.15 -8.30
C ARG A 79 -5.83 -4.06 -7.71
N SER A 80 -5.84 -4.27 -6.40
CA SER A 80 -6.83 -5.05 -5.69
C SER A 80 -7.64 -4.16 -4.76
N LYS A 81 -8.94 -4.43 -4.65
CA LYS A 81 -9.77 -3.78 -3.64
C LYS A 81 -9.31 -4.19 -2.25
N LEU A 82 -9.24 -3.22 -1.34
CA LEU A 82 -8.77 -3.42 0.02
C LEU A 82 -9.92 -3.19 1.01
N ASN A 83 -10.31 -4.24 1.73
CA ASN A 83 -11.40 -4.16 2.71
C ASN A 83 -10.88 -3.67 4.05
N PHE A 84 -11.36 -2.51 4.49
CA PHE A 84 -11.07 -1.93 5.79
C PHE A 84 -12.12 -2.37 6.81
N ASN A 85 -11.63 -2.92 7.91
CA ASN A 85 -12.35 -3.07 9.16
C ASN A 85 -11.39 -2.94 10.34
N TRP A 86 -11.94 -2.68 11.52
CA TRP A 86 -11.13 -2.44 12.72
C TRP A 86 -10.33 -3.66 13.15
N GLU A 87 -10.85 -4.88 12.94
CA GLU A 87 -10.13 -6.12 13.22
C GLU A 87 -8.84 -6.25 12.39
N SER A 88 -8.91 -5.88 11.11
CA SER A 88 -7.74 -5.86 10.23
C SER A 88 -6.70 -4.85 10.70
N ILE A 89 -7.13 -3.66 11.14
CA ILE A 89 -6.24 -2.64 11.70
C ILE A 89 -5.60 -3.11 13.02
N ASP A 90 -6.33 -3.80 13.89
CA ASP A 90 -5.79 -4.40 15.10
C ASP A 90 -4.74 -5.48 14.79
N GLY A 91 -5.00 -6.28 13.76
CA GLY A 91 -4.03 -7.24 13.21
C GLY A 91 -2.76 -6.55 12.71
N THR A 92 -2.90 -5.53 11.88
CA THR A 92 -1.77 -4.77 11.32
C THR A 92 -1.00 -4.02 12.40
N SER A 93 -1.67 -3.49 13.44
CA SER A 93 -1.00 -2.83 14.56
C SER A 93 -0.08 -3.78 15.31
N ARG A 94 -0.57 -4.99 15.62
CA ARG A 94 0.25 -6.06 16.21
C ARG A 94 1.41 -6.45 15.30
N GLN A 95 1.17 -6.53 13.99
CA GLN A 95 2.20 -6.84 13.00
C GLN A 95 3.31 -5.78 12.98
N LEU A 96 2.96 -4.49 12.96
CA LEU A 96 3.90 -3.37 12.98
C LEU A 96 4.75 -3.37 14.26
N ASN A 97 4.11 -3.59 15.42
CA ASN A 97 4.83 -3.65 16.69
C ASN A 97 5.82 -4.82 16.73
N ARG A 98 5.45 -5.99 16.18
CA ARG A 98 6.39 -7.12 16.05
C ARG A 98 7.58 -6.80 15.16
N LEU A 99 7.37 -6.13 14.02
CA LEU A 99 8.49 -5.68 13.17
C LEU A 99 9.41 -4.72 13.91
N ARG A 100 8.84 -3.73 14.61
CA ARG A 100 9.62 -2.77 15.40
C ARG A 100 10.44 -3.44 16.50
N LEU A 101 9.83 -4.36 17.24
CA LEU A 101 10.55 -5.12 18.28
C LEU A 101 11.68 -5.96 17.68
N ALA A 102 11.45 -6.62 16.55
CA ALA A 102 12.48 -7.41 15.86
C ALA A 102 13.65 -6.51 15.43
N VAL A 103 13.37 -5.42 14.71
CA VAL A 103 14.39 -4.45 14.26
C VAL A 103 15.14 -3.84 15.44
N TYR A 104 14.43 -3.46 16.51
CA TYR A 104 15.05 -2.94 17.72
C TYR A 104 15.98 -3.97 18.39
N SER A 105 15.61 -5.26 18.38
CA SER A 105 16.40 -6.32 18.99
C SER A 105 17.69 -6.66 18.23
N TRP A 106 17.77 -6.31 16.94
CA TRP A 106 18.98 -6.48 16.13
C TRP A 106 20.09 -5.49 16.51
N GLY A 107 19.76 -4.38 17.18
CA GLY A 107 20.72 -3.37 17.57
C GLY A 107 21.20 -2.52 16.39
N ASP A 108 22.48 -2.16 16.39
CA ASP A 108 23.05 -1.35 15.32
C ASP A 108 23.10 -2.14 14.01
N PRO A 109 22.85 -1.48 12.86
CA PRO A 109 22.92 -2.15 11.57
C PRO A 109 24.28 -2.83 11.34
N GLY A 110 24.23 -4.09 10.91
CA GLY A 110 25.42 -4.81 10.44
C GLY A 110 26.06 -4.14 9.23
N SER A 111 27.34 -4.42 8.99
CA SER A 111 28.10 -3.84 7.87
C SER A 111 27.79 -4.49 6.52
N GLU A 112 27.14 -5.64 6.50
CA GLU A 112 26.89 -6.43 5.30
C GLU A 112 25.39 -6.64 5.08
N THR A 113 24.98 -6.56 3.82
CA THR A 113 23.61 -6.86 3.40
C THR A 113 23.58 -8.22 2.71
N ASP A 114 22.57 -9.03 3.03
CA ASP A 114 22.35 -10.29 2.34
C ASP A 114 21.78 -10.03 0.93
N ALA A 115 22.61 -10.24 -0.09
CA ALA A 115 22.26 -10.00 -1.49
C ALA A 115 21.08 -10.86 -1.98
N SER A 116 20.85 -12.03 -1.37
CA SER A 116 19.72 -12.90 -1.72
C SER A 116 18.40 -12.27 -1.28
N TYR A 117 18.31 -11.73 -0.06
CA TYR A 117 17.12 -11.01 0.38
C TYR A 117 16.86 -9.73 -0.41
N ILE A 118 17.91 -8.97 -0.75
CA ILE A 118 17.77 -7.80 -1.63
C ILE A 118 17.22 -8.20 -2.99
N THR A 119 17.76 -9.26 -3.59
CA THR A 119 17.31 -9.76 -4.90
C THR A 119 15.85 -10.21 -4.84
N ARG A 120 15.52 -11.11 -3.91
CA ARG A 120 14.15 -11.62 -3.71
C ARG A 120 13.14 -10.50 -3.47
N PHE A 121 13.48 -9.51 -2.64
CA PHE A 121 12.61 -8.36 -2.38
C PHE A 121 12.43 -7.51 -3.64
N THR A 122 13.52 -7.21 -4.34
CA THR A 122 13.52 -6.39 -5.56
C THR A 122 12.72 -7.05 -6.68
N GLU A 123 12.81 -8.37 -6.83
CA GLU A 123 11.99 -9.14 -7.78
C GLU A 123 10.49 -8.96 -7.51
N GLN A 124 10.05 -9.00 -6.25
CA GLN A 124 8.64 -8.78 -5.92
C GLN A 124 8.21 -7.33 -6.17
N VAL A 125 9.07 -6.34 -5.90
CA VAL A 125 8.75 -4.94 -6.21
C VAL A 125 8.67 -4.70 -7.72
N ASN A 126 9.57 -5.31 -8.48
CA ASN A 126 9.62 -5.18 -9.94
C ASN A 126 8.49 -5.94 -10.66
N ASP A 127 7.89 -6.93 -9.99
CA ASP A 127 6.66 -7.60 -10.42
C ASP A 127 5.43 -6.73 -10.10
N ASP A 128 5.24 -5.64 -10.86
CA ASP A 128 4.07 -4.74 -10.74
C ASP A 128 3.76 -4.31 -9.29
N LEU A 129 4.80 -3.87 -8.57
CA LEU A 129 4.69 -3.42 -7.17
C LEU A 129 3.99 -4.45 -6.28
N ASN A 130 4.42 -5.72 -6.33
CA ASN A 130 3.88 -6.80 -5.49
C ASN A 130 4.32 -6.69 -4.02
N LEU A 131 3.91 -5.59 -3.37
CA LEU A 131 4.24 -5.27 -1.99
C LEU A 131 3.74 -6.31 -0.97
N PRO A 132 2.61 -7.03 -1.16
CA PRO A 132 2.25 -8.14 -0.28
C PRO A 132 3.31 -9.25 -0.27
N ARG A 133 3.86 -9.59 -1.44
CA ARG A 133 4.94 -10.59 -1.54
C ARG A 133 6.27 -10.02 -1.06
N ALA A 134 6.57 -8.75 -1.32
CA ALA A 134 7.77 -8.10 -0.79
C ALA A 134 7.75 -8.08 0.76
N LEU A 135 6.60 -7.79 1.37
CA LEU A 135 6.40 -7.90 2.82
C LEU A 135 6.60 -9.33 3.33
N ALA A 136 6.17 -10.35 2.57
CA ALA A 136 6.42 -11.74 2.93
C ALA A 136 7.93 -12.04 2.97
N VAL A 137 8.71 -11.54 2.01
CA VAL A 137 10.18 -11.64 2.03
C VAL A 137 10.78 -10.92 3.24
N THR A 138 10.26 -9.74 3.62
CA THR A 138 10.67 -9.06 4.86
C THR A 138 10.40 -9.91 6.10
N TRP A 139 9.26 -10.62 6.16
CA TRP A 139 8.97 -11.52 7.27
C TRP A 139 9.84 -12.77 7.29
N ASP A 140 10.25 -13.28 6.12
CA ASP A 140 11.24 -14.36 6.04
C ASP A 140 12.58 -13.91 6.60
N LEU A 141 13.03 -12.69 6.26
CA LEU A 141 14.24 -12.08 6.81
C LEU A 141 14.15 -11.98 8.33
N VAL A 142 13.02 -11.50 8.85
CA VAL A 142 12.80 -11.35 10.29
C VAL A 142 12.86 -12.69 11.04
N LYS A 143 12.50 -13.80 10.38
CA LYS A 143 12.55 -15.16 10.95
C LYS A 143 13.86 -15.89 10.65
N SER A 144 14.76 -15.26 9.90
CA SER A 144 16.01 -15.89 9.49
C SER A 144 17.00 -15.94 10.65
N ASN A 145 18.04 -16.76 10.48
CA ASN A 145 19.17 -16.82 11.41
C ASN A 145 20.34 -15.93 10.94
N LEU A 146 20.06 -14.92 10.10
CA LEU A 146 21.08 -13.94 9.74
C LEU A 146 21.51 -13.18 11.00
N PRO A 147 22.81 -12.90 11.14
CA PRO A 147 23.37 -12.23 12.29
C PRO A 147 22.87 -10.78 12.44
#